data_AF-A0A378AK13-F1
#
_entry.id   AF-A0A378AK13-F1
#
_cell.length_a   1.000
_cell.length_b   1.000
_cell.length_c   1.000
_cell.angle_alpha   90.00
_cell.angle_beta   90.00
_cell.angle_gamma   90.00
#
_symmetry.space_group_name_H-M   'P 1'
#
loop_
_entity.id
_entity.type
_entity.pdbx_description
1 polymer ?
#
loop_
_entity_poly.entity_id
_entity_poly.type
_entity_poly.pdbx_seq_one_letter_code
_entity_poly.pdbx_strand_id
1 'polypeptide(L)'
;MVRAQRPDIPPGASITSPQPLLRDSPLFASFQQVVALMNRGSLEQLPARLAQLLHALPLCAAAPQAPHHASALLFQRLAMDLPASPSLDKLAHDSALRKETVIRAVKQDTGLTPASLINMARIEYAKTRLRAGDPIADVGYQAGFADSEPFP
;
A
#
# COMPACT_ATOMS: atom_id res chain seq x y z
N MET A 1 3.91 -16.72 7.70
CA MET A 1 4.51 -17.75 6.82
C MET A 1 4.24 -17.40 5.34
N VAL A 2 4.82 -16.31 4.82
CA VAL A 2 4.54 -15.75 3.46
C VAL A 2 5.86 -15.62 2.68
N ARG A 3 6.67 -16.69 2.63
CA ARG A 3 8.11 -16.54 2.29
C ARG A 3 8.61 -17.13 0.97
N ALA A 4 7.76 -17.69 0.10
CA ALA A 4 8.22 -18.09 -1.23
C ALA A 4 7.06 -18.27 -2.21
N GLN A 5 6.66 -17.20 -2.91
CA GLN A 5 5.75 -17.33 -4.06
C GLN A 5 6.50 -17.30 -5.41
N ARG A 6 7.79 -16.92 -5.40
CA ARG A 6 8.70 -16.83 -6.56
C ARG A 6 10.15 -17.10 -6.10
N PRO A 7 10.69 -18.33 -6.22
CA PRO A 7 12.07 -18.63 -5.80
C PRO A 7 13.14 -17.94 -6.67
N ASP A 8 12.74 -17.44 -7.82
CA ASP A 8 13.56 -16.76 -8.82
C ASP A 8 13.68 -15.24 -8.60
N ILE A 9 12.91 -14.66 -7.68
CA ILE A 9 13.04 -13.26 -7.27
C ILE A 9 13.77 -13.22 -5.92
N PRO A 10 14.95 -12.58 -5.83
CA PRO A 10 15.66 -12.48 -4.56
C PRO A 10 14.82 -11.69 -3.54
N PRO A 11 14.87 -12.06 -2.25
CA PRO A 11 14.19 -11.31 -1.20
C PRO A 11 14.71 -9.86 -1.17
N GLY A 12 13.79 -8.90 -1.26
CA GLY A 12 14.11 -7.46 -1.31
C GLY A 12 14.35 -6.89 -2.71
N ALA A 13 14.30 -7.71 -3.76
CA ALA A 13 14.31 -7.21 -5.14
C ALA A 13 12.99 -6.53 -5.49
N SER A 14 13.06 -5.44 -6.24
CA SER A 14 11.89 -4.83 -6.85
C SER A 14 11.38 -5.73 -7.97
N ILE A 15 10.07 -5.74 -8.21
CA ILE A 15 9.44 -6.55 -9.26
C ILE A 15 8.95 -5.61 -10.34
N THR A 16 9.32 -5.89 -11.60
CA THR A 16 8.86 -5.12 -12.76
C THR A 16 8.26 -6.06 -13.81
N SER A 17 7.41 -5.52 -14.68
CA SER A 17 6.99 -6.21 -15.90
C SER A 17 7.50 -5.44 -17.12
N PRO A 18 8.22 -6.09 -18.04
CA PRO A 18 8.71 -5.46 -19.26
C PRO A 18 7.57 -5.10 -20.24
N GLN A 19 6.37 -5.65 -20.05
CA GLN A 19 5.20 -5.39 -20.87
C GLN A 19 4.09 -4.73 -20.04
N PRO A 20 3.85 -3.43 -20.20
CA PRO A 20 2.84 -2.71 -19.41
C PRO A 20 1.40 -3.09 -19.80
N LEU A 21 1.18 -3.70 -20.97
CA LEU A 21 -0.13 -4.16 -21.43
C LEU A 21 -0.09 -5.66 -21.76
N LEU A 22 -0.69 -6.46 -20.89
CA LEU A 22 -0.90 -7.90 -21.07
C LEU A 22 -2.29 -8.14 -21.68
N ARG A 23 -2.34 -8.61 -22.93
CA ARG A 23 -3.58 -9.04 -23.59
C ARG A 23 -3.67 -10.57 -23.58
N ASP A 24 -3.87 -11.13 -22.39
CA ASP A 24 -3.95 -12.57 -22.20
C ASP A 24 -5.25 -12.96 -21.49
N SER A 25 -6.12 -13.65 -22.23
CA SER A 25 -7.48 -14.01 -21.81
C SER A 25 -7.51 -14.90 -20.54
N PRO A 26 -6.72 -16.00 -20.46
CA PRO A 26 -6.62 -16.80 -19.23
C PRO A 26 -6.07 -16.03 -18.01
N LEU A 27 -5.08 -15.14 -18.20
CA LEU A 27 -4.58 -14.31 -17.09
C LEU A 27 -5.66 -13.35 -16.57
N PHE A 28 -6.41 -12.72 -17.48
CA PHE A 28 -7.51 -11.84 -17.10
C PHE A 28 -8.63 -12.61 -16.38
N ALA A 29 -8.98 -13.81 -16.84
CA ALA A 29 -9.93 -14.68 -16.15
C ALA A 29 -9.43 -15.07 -14.74
N SER A 30 -8.14 -15.34 -14.58
CA SER A 30 -7.53 -15.61 -13.29
C SER A 30 -7.62 -14.41 -12.34
N PHE A 31 -7.36 -13.21 -12.86
CA PHE A 31 -7.56 -11.96 -12.11
C PHE A 31 -9.02 -11.76 -11.69
N GLN A 32 -9.98 -11.97 -12.59
CA GLN A 32 -11.41 -11.87 -12.27
C GLN A 32 -11.84 -12.84 -11.16
N GLN A 33 -11.26 -14.05 -11.11
CA GLN A 33 -11.51 -15.01 -10.03
C GLN A 33 -10.97 -14.53 -8.68
N VAL A 34 -9.79 -13.90 -8.65
CA VAL A 34 -9.26 -13.27 -7.42
C VAL A 34 -10.21 -12.17 -6.95
N VAL A 35 -10.66 -11.29 -7.84
CA VAL A 35 -11.62 -10.22 -7.52
C VAL A 35 -12.95 -10.79 -7.02
N ALA A 36 -13.45 -11.86 -7.63
CA ALA A 36 -14.67 -12.53 -7.18
C ALA A 36 -14.54 -13.13 -5.77
N LEU A 37 -13.39 -13.74 -5.44
CA LEU A 37 -13.10 -14.26 -4.11
C LEU A 37 -13.04 -13.13 -3.06
N MET A 38 -12.43 -11.99 -3.40
CA MET A 38 -12.40 -10.81 -2.53
C MET A 38 -13.80 -10.28 -2.26
N ASN A 39 -14.63 -10.13 -3.30
CA ASN A 39 -16.00 -9.62 -3.17
C ASN A 39 -16.90 -10.56 -2.36
N ARG A 40 -16.63 -11.88 -2.40
CA ARG A 40 -17.36 -12.90 -1.62
C ARG A 40 -16.80 -13.10 -0.21
N GLY A 41 -15.72 -12.40 0.17
CA GLY A 41 -15.07 -12.56 1.47
C GLY A 41 -14.43 -13.95 1.69
N SER A 42 -14.14 -14.70 0.64
CA SER A 42 -13.60 -16.06 0.72
C SER A 42 -12.07 -16.06 0.90
N LEU A 43 -11.64 -15.75 2.12
CA LEU A 43 -10.22 -15.53 2.45
C LEU A 43 -9.36 -16.81 2.45
N GLU A 44 -9.94 -18.00 2.60
CA GLU A 44 -9.17 -19.25 2.65
C GLU A 44 -8.53 -19.61 1.30
N GLN A 45 -9.24 -19.36 0.21
CA GLN A 45 -8.80 -19.71 -1.16
C GLN A 45 -7.99 -18.58 -1.81
N LEU A 46 -8.11 -17.36 -1.27
CA LEU A 46 -7.49 -16.16 -1.83
C LEU A 46 -5.96 -16.24 -1.93
N PRO A 47 -5.21 -16.69 -0.89
CA PRO A 47 -3.75 -16.76 -0.96
C PRO A 47 -3.24 -17.70 -2.04
N ALA A 48 -3.86 -18.88 -2.17
CA ALA A 48 -3.48 -19.86 -3.18
C ALA A 48 -3.75 -19.34 -4.60
N ARG A 49 -4.92 -18.72 -4.82
CA ARG A 49 -5.28 -18.15 -6.12
C ARG A 49 -4.42 -16.95 -6.50
N LEU A 50 -4.12 -16.08 -5.52
CA LEU A 50 -3.24 -14.94 -5.72
C LEU A 50 -1.82 -15.39 -6.08
N ALA A 51 -1.29 -16.42 -5.39
CA ALA A 51 0.01 -16.99 -5.71
C ALA A 51 0.06 -17.55 -7.14
N GLN A 52 -0.99 -18.24 -7.59
CA GLN A 52 -1.10 -18.75 -8.97
C GLN A 52 -1.09 -17.61 -10.00
N LEU A 53 -1.84 -16.54 -9.77
CA LEU A 53 -1.84 -15.37 -10.64
C LEU A 53 -0.45 -14.70 -10.70
N LEU A 54 0.19 -14.48 -9.55
CA LEU A 54 1.51 -13.88 -9.47
C LEU A 54 2.59 -14.72 -10.18
N HIS A 55 2.47 -16.05 -10.15
CA HIS A 55 3.38 -16.95 -10.84
C HIS A 55 3.20 -16.93 -12.36
N ALA A 56 1.97 -16.71 -12.84
CA ALA A 56 1.65 -16.67 -14.26
C ALA A 56 1.96 -15.31 -14.92
N LEU A 57 2.17 -14.24 -14.13
CA LEU A 57 2.57 -12.94 -14.66
C LEU A 57 4.05 -12.96 -15.10
N PRO A 58 4.40 -12.35 -16.25
CA PRO A 58 5.77 -12.22 -16.71
C PRO A 58 6.50 -11.11 -15.94
N LEU A 59 6.72 -11.37 -14.65
CA LEU A 59 7.43 -10.50 -13.73
C LEU A 59 8.93 -10.82 -13.76
N CYS A 60 9.76 -9.79 -13.75
CA CYS A 60 11.21 -9.89 -13.67
C CYS A 60 11.70 -9.21 -12.39
N ALA A 61 12.78 -9.77 -11.80
CA ALA A 61 13.51 -9.08 -10.75
C ALA A 61 14.23 -7.86 -11.32
N ALA A 62 14.09 -6.72 -10.64
CA ALA A 62 14.82 -5.50 -10.92
C ALA A 62 15.75 -5.20 -9.74
N ALA A 63 16.80 -4.42 -10.01
CA ALA A 63 17.66 -3.89 -8.96
C ALA A 63 16.79 -3.12 -7.94
N PRO A 64 17.03 -3.28 -6.63
CA PRO A 64 16.30 -2.52 -5.62
C PRO A 64 16.47 -1.03 -5.90
N GLN A 65 15.37 -0.35 -6.21
CA GLN A 65 15.40 1.11 -6.32
C GLN A 65 15.16 1.68 -4.94
N ALA A 66 16.08 2.54 -4.48
CA ALA A 66 15.86 3.28 -3.25
C ALA A 66 14.59 4.15 -3.43
N PRO A 67 13.64 4.12 -2.48
CA PRO A 67 12.46 4.93 -2.58
C PRO A 67 12.84 6.41 -2.62
N HIS A 68 12.01 7.22 -3.24
CA HIS A 68 12.18 8.65 -3.24
C HIS A 68 12.21 9.18 -1.79
N HIS A 69 13.02 10.21 -1.52
CA HIS A 69 13.17 10.77 -0.18
C HIS A 69 11.83 11.19 0.45
N ALA A 70 10.92 11.73 -0.37
CA ALA A 70 9.56 12.07 0.06
C ALA A 70 8.75 10.85 0.57
N SER A 71 8.88 9.70 -0.09
CA SER A 71 8.25 8.45 0.33
C SER A 71 8.87 7.93 1.63
N ALA A 72 10.20 8.01 1.76
CA ALA A 72 10.90 7.64 2.99
C ALA A 72 10.45 8.52 4.18
N LEU A 73 10.33 9.84 4.00
CA LEU A 73 9.81 10.76 5.01
C LEU A 73 8.37 10.44 5.41
N LEU A 74 7.51 10.12 4.44
CA LEU A 74 6.13 9.71 4.73
C LEU A 74 6.11 8.45 5.61
N PHE A 75 6.87 7.42 5.24
CA PHE A 75 6.92 6.18 6.02
C PHE A 75 7.50 6.37 7.42
N GLN A 76 8.56 7.17 7.55
CA GLN A 76 9.13 7.53 8.86
C GLN A 76 8.09 8.23 9.75
N ARG A 77 7.34 9.18 9.19
CA ARG A 77 6.26 9.88 9.89
C ARG A 77 5.16 8.95 10.35
N LEU A 78 4.67 8.07 9.45
CA LEU A 78 3.65 7.08 9.78
C LEU A 78 4.09 6.11 10.89
N ALA A 79 5.38 5.79 10.95
CA ALA A 79 5.95 4.92 11.98
C ALA A 79 6.14 5.61 13.34
N MET A 80 6.42 6.92 13.34
CA MET A 80 6.68 7.68 14.57
C MET A 80 5.42 8.22 15.23
N ASP A 81 4.51 8.82 14.47
CA ASP A 81 3.32 9.47 15.01
C ASP A 81 2.21 9.52 13.95
N LEU A 82 1.29 8.56 14.06
CA LEU A 82 0.15 8.43 13.16
C LEU A 82 -0.98 9.43 13.44
N PRO A 83 -1.39 9.72 14.70
CA PRO A 83 -2.36 10.78 14.97
C PRO A 83 -1.91 12.14 14.41
N ALA A 84 -0.62 12.47 14.52
CA ALA A 84 -0.04 13.68 13.92
C ALA A 84 0.42 13.50 12.46
N SER A 85 -0.20 12.58 11.71
CA SER A 85 0.18 12.28 10.32
C SER A 85 0.30 13.57 9.50
N PRO A 86 1.40 13.73 8.74
CA PRO A 86 1.67 14.98 8.06
C PRO A 86 0.64 15.25 6.96
N SER A 87 0.16 16.49 6.89
CA SER A 87 -0.53 16.97 5.71
C SER A 87 0.39 16.89 4.50
N LEU A 88 -0.20 16.80 3.30
CA LEU A 88 0.56 16.82 2.05
C LEU A 88 1.42 18.09 1.93
N ASP A 89 0.92 19.22 2.43
CA ASP A 89 1.67 20.48 2.56
C ASP A 89 2.95 20.34 3.37
N LYS A 90 2.85 19.73 4.56
CA LYS A 90 3.99 19.53 5.44
C LYS A 90 5.01 18.60 4.79
N LEU A 91 4.54 17.51 4.16
CA LEU A 91 5.42 16.59 3.46
C LEU A 91 6.13 17.25 2.26
N ALA A 92 5.44 18.11 1.53
CA ALA A 92 6.02 18.91 0.44
C ALA A 92 7.06 19.90 0.95
N HIS A 93 6.77 20.60 2.03
CA HIS A 93 7.70 21.51 2.69
C HIS A 93 8.97 20.79 3.16
N ASP A 94 8.83 19.69 3.90
CA ASP A 94 9.96 18.96 4.48
C ASP A 94 10.84 18.24 3.43
N SER A 95 10.25 17.90 2.29
CA SER A 95 10.99 17.33 1.16
C SER A 95 11.56 18.38 0.21
N ALA A 96 11.27 19.67 0.42
CA ALA A 96 11.57 20.78 -0.50
C ALA A 96 11.02 20.55 -1.92
N LEU A 97 9.84 19.95 -2.03
CA LEU A 97 9.18 19.61 -3.29
C LEU A 97 7.82 20.28 -3.41
N ARG A 98 7.30 20.33 -4.64
CA ARG A 98 5.88 20.63 -4.88
C ARG A 98 5.02 19.43 -4.50
N LYS A 99 3.78 19.67 -4.06
CA LYS A 99 2.82 18.64 -3.67
C LYS A 99 2.62 17.59 -4.76
N GLU A 100 2.56 18.02 -6.02
CA GLU A 100 2.37 17.15 -7.17
C GLU A 100 3.56 16.19 -7.34
N THR A 101 4.78 16.67 -7.10
CA THR A 101 6.00 15.84 -7.14
C THR A 101 5.99 14.82 -6.02
N VAL A 102 5.58 15.21 -4.81
CA VAL A 102 5.41 14.28 -3.69
C VAL A 102 4.37 13.20 -4.01
N ILE A 103 3.20 13.58 -4.52
CA ILE A 103 2.16 12.62 -4.91
C ILE A 103 2.70 11.65 -5.95
N ARG A 104 3.40 12.15 -6.98
CA ARG A 104 3.96 11.30 -8.04
C ARG A 104 5.02 10.36 -7.52
N ALA A 105 5.96 10.85 -6.71
CA ALA A 105 7.01 10.05 -6.11
C ALA A 105 6.43 8.91 -5.26
N VAL A 106 5.48 9.23 -4.38
CA VAL A 106 4.82 8.23 -3.53
C VAL A 106 4.01 7.24 -4.38
N LYS A 107 3.30 7.70 -5.41
CA LYS A 107 2.58 6.81 -6.33
C LYS A 107 3.52 5.89 -7.12
N GLN A 108 4.68 6.38 -7.54
CA GLN A 108 5.66 5.57 -8.26
C GLN A 108 6.26 4.50 -7.35
N ASP A 109 6.57 4.84 -6.10
CA ASP A 109 7.19 3.91 -5.16
C ASP A 109 6.21 2.89 -4.59
N THR A 110 4.92 3.25 -4.43
CA THR A 110 3.95 2.46 -3.64
C THR A 110 2.71 2.01 -4.42
N GLY A 111 2.47 2.59 -5.60
CA GLY A 111 1.22 2.43 -6.34
C GLY A 111 0.03 3.19 -5.73
N LEU A 112 0.20 3.88 -4.60
CA LEU A 112 -0.86 4.54 -3.85
C LEU A 112 -0.61 6.04 -3.70
N THR A 113 -1.68 6.81 -3.46
CA THR A 113 -1.52 8.22 -3.09
C THR A 113 -1.01 8.33 -1.64
N PRO A 114 -0.33 9.44 -1.27
CA PRO A 114 -0.01 9.72 0.14
C PRO A 114 -1.24 9.63 1.05
N ALA A 115 -2.37 10.19 0.60
CA ALA A 115 -3.62 10.17 1.36
C ALA A 115 -4.15 8.75 1.61
N SER A 116 -4.11 7.88 0.58
CA SER A 116 -4.52 6.48 0.70
C SER A 116 -3.64 5.72 1.69
N LEU A 117 -2.32 5.94 1.66
CA LEU A 117 -1.39 5.32 2.62
C LEU A 117 -1.64 5.78 4.06
N ILE A 118 -1.83 7.08 4.27
CA ILE A 118 -2.17 7.63 5.59
C ILE A 118 -3.47 7.01 6.08
N ASN A 119 -4.50 6.95 5.23
CA ASN A 119 -5.79 6.37 5.61
C ASN A 119 -5.68 4.87 5.96
N MET A 120 -4.94 4.09 5.16
CA MET A 120 -4.69 2.68 5.45
C MET A 120 -3.98 2.51 6.80
N ALA A 121 -2.96 3.32 7.08
CA ALA A 121 -2.26 3.28 8.35
C ALA A 121 -3.20 3.62 9.52
N ARG A 122 -4.06 4.64 9.39
CA ARG A 122 -5.08 5.00 10.39
C ARG A 122 -6.07 3.87 10.66
N ILE A 123 -6.53 3.19 9.61
CA ILE A 123 -7.41 2.03 9.74
C ILE A 123 -6.72 0.89 10.51
N GLU A 124 -5.47 0.56 10.18
CA GLU A 124 -4.74 -0.51 10.86
C GLU A 124 -4.45 -0.17 12.33
N TYR A 125 -4.13 1.09 12.62
CA TYR A 125 -4.01 1.56 14.00
C TYR A 125 -5.33 1.45 14.77
N ALA A 126 -6.43 1.93 14.19
CA ALA A 126 -7.75 1.85 14.80
C ALA A 126 -8.16 0.39 15.07
N LYS A 127 -7.95 -0.51 14.10
CA LYS A 127 -8.19 -1.95 14.28
C LYS A 127 -7.39 -2.52 15.45
N THR A 128 -6.14 -2.10 15.60
CA THR A 128 -5.26 -2.57 16.68
C THR A 128 -5.76 -2.10 18.05
N ARG A 129 -6.16 -0.83 18.17
CA ARG A 129 -6.70 -0.25 19.42
C ARG A 129 -8.08 -0.83 19.78
N LEU A 130 -8.97 -1.00 18.80
CA LEU A 130 -10.26 -1.65 19.03
C LEU A 130 -10.10 -3.10 19.51
N ARG A 131 -9.15 -3.85 18.96
CA ARG A 131 -8.83 -5.21 19.44
C ARG A 131 -8.25 -5.23 20.85
N ALA A 132 -7.58 -4.15 21.26
CA ALA A 132 -7.08 -3.97 22.63
C ALA A 132 -8.19 -3.56 23.62
N GLY A 133 -9.41 -3.28 23.13
CA GLY A 133 -10.57 -2.93 23.96
C GLY A 133 -10.74 -1.43 24.22
N ASP A 134 -10.00 -0.57 23.52
CA ASP A 134 -10.14 0.88 23.66
C ASP A 134 -11.54 1.36 23.18
N PRO A 135 -12.15 2.37 23.84
CA PRO A 135 -13.45 2.90 23.42
C PRO A 135 -13.43 3.46 21.99
N ILE A 136 -14.47 3.19 21.21
CA ILE A 136 -14.53 3.59 19.79
C ILE A 136 -14.36 5.11 19.56
N ALA A 137 -14.87 5.93 20.49
CA ALA A 137 -14.72 7.39 20.43
C ALA A 137 -13.25 7.80 20.59
N ASP A 138 -12.54 7.23 21.55
CA ASP A 138 -11.13 7.50 21.81
C ASP A 138 -10.24 6.99 20.68
N VAL A 139 -10.59 5.84 20.09
CA VAL A 139 -9.89 5.30 18.92
C VAL A 139 -10.04 6.23 17.71
N GLY A 140 -11.22 6.79 17.47
CA GLY A 140 -11.43 7.74 16.37
C GLY A 140 -10.55 8.98 16.49
N TYR A 141 -10.42 9.50 17.71
CA TYR A 141 -9.54 10.61 18.02
C TYR A 141 -8.05 10.25 17.85
N GLN A 142 -7.60 9.15 18.46
CA GLN A 142 -6.21 8.69 18.39
C GLN A 142 -5.76 8.27 16.99
N ALA A 143 -6.68 7.77 16.16
CA ALA A 143 -6.38 7.45 14.77
C ALA A 143 -6.35 8.70 13.87
N GLY A 144 -6.63 9.89 14.40
CA GLY A 144 -6.64 11.14 13.62
C GLY A 144 -7.81 11.26 12.65
N PHE A 145 -8.91 10.52 12.87
CA PHE A 145 -10.15 10.71 12.11
C PHE A 145 -10.94 11.95 12.56
N ALA A 146 -10.71 12.43 13.78
CA ALA A 146 -11.40 13.60 14.32
C ALA A 146 -10.95 14.94 13.69
N ASP A 147 -9.67 15.07 13.33
CA ASP A 147 -9.07 16.35 12.90
C ASP A 147 -8.69 16.38 11.41
N SER A 148 -9.23 15.46 10.61
CA SER A 148 -8.97 15.43 9.16
C SER A 148 -9.83 16.47 8.45
N GLU A 149 -9.23 17.52 7.90
CA GLU A 149 -9.91 18.32 6.87
C GLU A 149 -10.30 17.40 5.69
N PRO A 150 -11.55 17.47 5.19
CA PRO A 150 -11.93 16.76 3.98
C PRO A 150 -11.03 17.19 2.82
N PHE A 151 -10.41 16.24 2.14
CA PHE A 151 -9.65 16.52 0.91
C PHE A 151 -10.64 17.04 -0.16
N PRO A 152 -10.43 18.24 -0.72
CA PRO A 152 -11.30 18.78 -1.78
C PRO A 152 -11.14 18.08 -3.12
#